data_AF-A0A927G931-F1
#
_entry.id   AF-A0A927G931-F1
#
_cell.length_a   1.000
_cell.length_b   1.000
_cell.length_c   1.000
_cell.angle_alpha   90.00
_cell.angle_beta   90.00
_cell.angle_gamma   90.00
#
_symmetry.space_group_name_H-M   'P 1'
#
loop_
_entity.id
_entity.type
_entity.pdbx_description
1 polymer ?
#
loop_
_entity_poly.entity_id
_entity_poly.type
_entity_poly.pdbx_seq_one_letter_code
_entity_poly.pdbx_strand_id
1 'polypeptide(L)'
;MSEEQSPVPGEVEVEDVVDPTAVRRAPRYGRFIGVGIVLGLVVALGVGGSWLQSDAAESVFKPGVYFTVILVAGAALGAAIGGLWAVLADRRSLRDR
;
A
#
# COMPACT_ATOMS: atom_id res chain seq x y z
N MET A 1 -46.35 -36.09 33.88
CA MET A 1 -45.79 -34.75 33.64
C MET A 1 -44.30 -34.97 33.48
N SER A 2 -43.87 -35.25 32.25
CA SER A 2 -42.46 -35.51 31.93
C SER A 2 -41.82 -34.15 31.65
N GLU A 3 -40.95 -33.71 32.54
CA GLU A 3 -40.13 -32.52 32.31
C GLU A 3 -39.08 -32.88 31.27
N GLU A 4 -39.33 -32.42 30.04
CA GLU A 4 -38.35 -32.40 28.96
C GLU A 4 -37.24 -31.43 29.37
N GLN A 5 -36.11 -31.96 29.85
CA GLN A 5 -34.91 -31.17 30.11
C GLN A 5 -34.46 -30.51 28.81
N SER A 6 -34.80 -29.24 28.64
CA SER A 6 -34.20 -28.38 27.61
C SER A 6 -32.71 -28.23 27.91
N PRO A 7 -31.81 -28.45 26.92
CA PRO A 7 -30.38 -28.34 27.16
C PRO A 7 -30.05 -26.89 27.53
N VAL A 8 -29.45 -26.72 28.71
CA VAL A 8 -28.85 -25.45 29.13
C VAL A 8 -27.80 -25.09 28.07
N PRO A 9 -27.82 -23.89 27.45
CA PRO A 9 -26.79 -23.46 26.52
C PRO A 9 -25.46 -23.43 27.26
N GLY A 10 -24.69 -24.50 27.08
CA GLY A 10 -23.41 -24.71 27.71
C GLY A 10 -22.41 -23.65 27.26
N GLU A 11 -21.54 -23.27 28.19
CA GLU A 11 -20.33 -22.53 27.98
C GLU A 11 -19.54 -23.22 26.84
N VAL A 12 -19.57 -22.63 25.65
CA VAL A 12 -18.77 -23.08 24.51
C VAL A 12 -17.35 -22.54 24.70
N GLU A 13 -16.37 -23.44 24.81
CA GLU A 13 -14.95 -23.05 24.80
C GLU A 13 -14.66 -22.29 23.50
N VAL A 14 -14.08 -21.09 23.63
CA VAL A 14 -13.89 -20.14 22.53
C VAL A 14 -13.04 -20.75 21.41
N GLU A 15 -12.14 -21.66 21.77
CA GLU A 15 -11.29 -22.46 20.90
C GLU A 15 -12.07 -23.35 19.90
N ASP A 16 -13.30 -23.77 20.23
CA ASP A 16 -14.11 -24.65 19.37
C ASP A 16 -14.90 -23.86 18.30
N VAL A 17 -15.10 -22.55 18.52
CA VAL A 17 -15.85 -21.66 17.61
C VAL A 17 -14.91 -20.77 16.79
N VAL A 18 -13.72 -20.45 17.31
CA VAL A 18 -12.75 -19.58 16.64
C VAL A 18 -11.80 -20.42 15.81
N ASP A 19 -11.90 -20.32 14.48
CA ASP A 19 -10.85 -20.79 13.58
C ASP A 19 -9.62 -19.87 13.71
N PRO A 20 -8.52 -20.31 14.35
CA PRO A 20 -7.32 -19.48 14.51
C PRO A 20 -6.62 -19.21 13.18
N THR A 21 -6.96 -19.95 12.12
CA THR A 21 -6.46 -19.72 10.76
C THR A 21 -7.23 -18.62 10.02
N ALA A 22 -8.35 -18.14 10.59
CA ALA A 22 -9.13 -17.01 10.09
C ALA A 22 -8.55 -15.65 10.48
N VAL A 23 -7.40 -15.59 11.15
CA VAL A 23 -6.70 -14.33 11.43
C VAL A 23 -6.20 -13.71 10.12
N ARG A 24 -6.99 -12.77 9.57
CA ARG A 24 -6.59 -11.99 8.41
C ARG A 24 -5.36 -11.15 8.76
N ARG A 25 -4.19 -11.51 8.23
CA ARG A 25 -3.02 -10.64 8.28
C ARG A 25 -3.32 -9.37 7.51
N ALA A 26 -3.20 -8.23 8.18
CA ALA A 26 -3.34 -6.93 7.53
C ALA A 26 -2.29 -6.82 6.40
N PRO A 27 -2.69 -6.48 5.17
CA PRO A 27 -1.74 -6.33 4.08
C PRO A 27 -0.81 -5.16 4.38
N ARG A 28 0.47 -5.32 4.09
CA ARG A 28 1.52 -4.35 4.43
C ARG A 28 1.54 -3.18 3.43
N TYR A 29 0.39 -2.52 3.21
CA TYR A 29 0.19 -1.41 2.27
C TYR A 29 1.25 -0.32 2.42
N GLY A 30 1.60 0.03 3.67
CA GLY A 30 2.61 1.05 3.95
C GLY A 30 4.00 0.73 3.38
N ARG A 31 4.40 -0.55 3.31
CA ARG A 31 5.71 -0.93 2.73
C ARG A 31 5.73 -0.72 1.22
N PHE A 32 4.65 -1.11 0.52
CA PHE A 32 4.56 -0.94 -0.92
C PHE A 32 4.52 0.54 -1.33
N ILE A 33 3.73 1.35 -0.61
CA ILE A 33 3.68 2.80 -0.84
C ILE A 33 5.05 3.43 -0.55
N GLY A 34 5.69 3.08 0.57
CA GLY A 34 7.02 3.58 0.91
C GLY A 34 8.08 3.26 -0.13
N VAL A 35 8.16 2.00 -0.58
CA VAL A 35 9.06 1.58 -1.67
C VAL A 35 8.75 2.35 -2.96
N GLY A 36 7.46 2.49 -3.29
CA GLY A 36 7.01 3.25 -4.46
C GLY A 36 7.46 4.70 -4.42
N ILE A 37 7.31 5.39 -3.29
CA ILE A 37 7.78 6.77 -3.09
C ILE A 37 9.29 6.87 -3.31
N VAL A 38 10.06 5.96 -2.70
CA VAL A 38 11.52 5.96 -2.83
C VAL A 38 11.94 5.78 -4.30
N LEU A 39 11.36 4.80 -5.00
CA LEU A 39 11.63 4.58 -6.43
C LEU A 39 11.22 5.79 -7.28
N GLY A 40 10.05 6.37 -7.01
CA GLY A 40 9.56 7.56 -7.70
C GLY A 40 10.49 8.75 -7.52
N LEU A 41 11.03 8.95 -6.30
CA LEU A 41 12.02 9.99 -6.01
C LEU A 41 13.34 9.73 -6.73
N VAL A 42 13.84 8.48 -6.76
CA VAL A 42 15.08 8.15 -7.49
C VAL A 42 14.94 8.47 -8.98
N VAL A 43 13.83 8.09 -9.59
CA VAL A 43 13.54 8.41 -10.99
C VAL A 43 13.42 9.91 -11.20
N ALA A 44 12.68 10.61 -10.33
CA ALA A 44 12.49 12.05 -10.44
C ALA A 44 13.78 12.86 -10.21
N LEU A 45 14.68 12.40 -9.34
CA LEU A 45 16.02 12.96 -9.15
C LEU A 45 16.85 12.80 -10.43
N GLY A 46 16.84 11.61 -11.03
CA GLY A 46 17.56 11.38 -12.28
C GLY A 46 17.02 12.23 -13.43
N VAL A 47 15.70 12.18 -13.68
CA VAL A 47 15.06 12.93 -14.77
C VAL A 47 15.14 14.43 -14.52
N GLY A 48 14.66 14.90 -13.36
CA GLY A 48 14.68 16.32 -13.01
C GLY A 48 16.09 16.89 -12.94
N GLY A 49 17.06 16.11 -12.44
CA GLY A 49 18.46 16.52 -12.39
C GLY A 49 19.07 16.62 -13.79
N SER A 50 18.85 15.62 -14.64
CA SER A 50 19.33 15.66 -16.04
C SER A 50 18.73 16.83 -16.82
N TRP A 51 17.43 17.11 -16.62
CA TRP A 51 16.76 18.26 -17.22
C TRP A 51 17.32 19.59 -16.71
N LEU A 52 17.58 19.73 -15.41
CA LEU A 52 18.12 20.95 -14.81
C LEU A 52 19.53 21.29 -15.33
N GLN A 53 20.28 20.31 -15.83
CA GLN A 53 21.60 20.49 -16.42
C GLN A 53 21.57 20.68 -17.94
N SER A 54 20.38 20.65 -18.56
CA SER A 54 20.21 20.81 -20.01
C SER A 54 19.91 22.25 -20.39
N ASP A 55 20.28 22.63 -21.62
CA ASP A 55 20.00 23.96 -22.20
C ASP A 55 18.49 24.30 -22.17
N ALA A 56 17.62 23.28 -22.17
CA ALA A 56 16.18 23.46 -22.08
C ALA A 56 15.74 24.16 -20.77
N ALA A 57 16.48 23.97 -19.68
CA ALA A 57 16.18 24.59 -18.39
C ALA A 57 16.62 26.07 -18.31
N GLU A 58 17.54 26.54 -19.17
CA GLU A 58 18.04 27.92 -19.14
C GLU A 58 16.95 28.95 -19.46
N SER A 59 16.03 28.58 -20.36
CA SER A 59 14.90 29.43 -20.75
C SER A 59 13.77 29.48 -19.72
N VAL A 60 13.84 28.65 -18.67
CA VAL A 60 12.75 28.43 -17.72
C VAL A 60 12.91 29.34 -16.52
N PHE A 61 11.86 30.11 -16.23
CA PHE A 61 11.84 30.95 -15.05
C PHE A 61 11.75 30.09 -13.77
N LYS A 62 12.72 30.25 -12.86
CA LYS A 62 12.82 29.53 -11.58
C LYS A 62 12.84 28.00 -11.77
N PRO A 63 13.89 27.45 -12.39
CA PRO A 63 13.96 26.02 -12.69
C PRO A 63 13.97 25.14 -11.43
N GLY A 64 14.42 25.67 -10.28
CA GLY A 64 14.31 24.99 -8.99
C GLY A 64 12.87 24.67 -8.55
N VAL A 65 11.87 25.48 -8.93
CA VAL A 65 10.44 25.20 -8.63
C VAL A 65 9.95 24.02 -9.47
N TYR A 66 10.30 23.97 -10.75
CA TYR A 66 9.94 22.85 -11.60
C TYR A 66 10.61 21.56 -11.12
N PHE A 67 11.86 21.63 -10.69
CA PHE A 67 12.56 20.49 -10.11
C PHE A 67 11.85 19.94 -8.86
N THR A 68 11.42 20.80 -7.93
CA THR A 68 10.68 20.34 -6.76
C THR A 68 9.31 19.77 -7.12
N VAL A 69 8.61 20.34 -8.10
CA VAL A 69 7.36 19.78 -8.64
C VAL A 69 7.60 18.40 -9.24
N ILE A 70 8.68 18.20 -10.01
CA ILE A 70 9.06 16.90 -10.57
C ILE A 70 9.31 15.88 -9.45
N LEU A 71 10.00 16.26 -8.36
CA LEU A 71 10.20 15.38 -7.21
C LEU A 71 8.90 14.99 -6.52
N VAL A 72 8.03 15.97 -6.24
CA VAL A 72 6.73 15.71 -5.59
C VAL A 72 5.85 14.85 -6.48
N ALA A 73 5.80 15.13 -7.79
CA ALA A 73 5.06 14.34 -8.75
C ALA A 73 5.61 12.90 -8.84
N GLY A 74 6.93 12.73 -8.88
CA GLY A 74 7.58 11.43 -8.86
C GLY A 74 7.24 10.63 -7.60
N ALA A 75 7.31 11.25 -6.42
CA ALA A 75 6.92 10.62 -5.16
C ALA A 75 5.44 10.22 -5.16
N ALA A 76 4.55 11.09 -5.64
CA ALA A 76 3.11 10.82 -5.70
C ALA A 76 2.77 9.69 -6.69
N LEU A 77 3.36 9.69 -7.88
CA LEU A 77 3.20 8.63 -8.87
C LEU A 77 3.77 7.31 -8.35
N GLY A 78 4.94 7.34 -7.73
CA GLY A 78 5.54 6.19 -7.06
C GLY A 78 4.64 5.61 -5.97
N ALA A 79 4.08 6.47 -5.10
CA ALA A 79 3.11 6.08 -4.09
C ALA A 79 1.87 5.41 -4.70
N ALA A 80 1.30 6.00 -5.76
CA ALA A 80 0.12 5.48 -6.44
C ALA A 80 0.37 4.11 -7.07
N ILE A 81 1.50 3.94 -7.77
CA ILE A 81 1.90 2.66 -8.38
C ILE A 81 2.16 1.62 -7.29
N GLY A 82 2.90 1.97 -6.22
CA GLY A 82 3.15 1.10 -5.09
C GLY A 82 1.84 0.66 -4.41
N GLY A 83 0.93 1.60 -4.17
CA GLY A 83 -0.39 1.33 -3.61
C GLY A 83 -1.22 0.41 -4.50
N LEU A 84 -1.23 0.63 -5.81
CA LEU A 84 -1.90 -0.25 -6.78
C LEU A 84 -1.35 -1.67 -6.72
N TRP A 85 -0.02 -1.84 -6.69
CA TRP A 85 0.61 -3.14 -6.53
C TRP A 85 0.24 -3.83 -5.22
N ALA A 86 0.12 -3.07 -4.13
CA ALA A 86 -0.34 -3.60 -2.85
C ALA A 86 -1.77 -4.15 -2.94
N VAL A 87 -2.67 -3.42 -3.60
CA VAL A 87 -4.06 -3.85 -3.83
C VAL A 87 -4.11 -5.10 -4.70
N LEU A 88 -3.30 -5.16 -5.76
CA LEU A 88 -3.23 -6.34 -6.64
C LEU A 88 -2.68 -7.57 -5.90
N ALA A 89 -1.69 -7.39 -5.03
CA ALA A 89 -1.15 -8.45 -4.20
C ALA A 89 -2.18 -8.98 -3.18
N ASP A 90 -2.94 -8.08 -2.53
CA ASP A 90 -4.03 -8.46 -1.61
C ASP A 90 -5.11 -9.27 -2.35
N ARG A 91 -5.49 -8.84 -3.55
CA ARG A 91 -6.49 -9.54 -4.39
C ARG A 91 -6.06 -10.95 -4.79
N ARG A 92 -4.77 -11.19 -5.05
CA ARG A 92 -4.27 -12.54 -5.36
C ARG A 92 -4.27 -13.43 -4.12
N SER A 93 -3.87 -12.87 -2.97
CA SER A 93 -3.84 -13.63 -1.70
C SER A 93 -5.23 -14.09 -1.24
N LEU A 94 -6.30 -13.37 -1.61
CA LEU A 94 -7.68 -13.77 -1.30
C LEU A 94 -8.28 -14.76 -2.30
N ARG A 95 -7.62 -15.01 -3.43
CA ARG A 95 -8.09 -15.94 -4.48
C ARG A 95 -7.45 -17.33 -4.39
N ASP A 96 -6.27 -17.44 -3.79
CA ASP A 96 -5.55 -18.72 -3.59
C ASP A 96 -5.97 -19.47 -2.31
N ARG A 97 -7.05 -19.05 -1.65
CA ARG A 97 -7.65 -19.70 -0.48
C ARG A 97 -9.13 -19.90 -0.70
#